data_AF-A0A9D2UDH9-F1
#
_entry.id   AF-A0A9D2UDH9-F1
#
_cell.length_a   1.000
_cell.length_b   1.000
_cell.length_c   1.000
_cell.angle_alpha   90.00
_cell.angle_beta   90.00
_cell.angle_gamma   90.00
#
_symmetry.space_group_name_H-M   'P 1'
#
loop_
_entity.id
_entity.type
_entity.pdbx_description
1 polymer ?
#
loop_
_entity_poly.entity_id
_entity_poly.type
_entity_poly.pdbx_seq_one_letter_code
_entity_poly.pdbx_strand_id
1 'polypeptide(L)'
;MTNNDEDDAPAVRVVTPGATADPVKDYLKQIGKVALLNAEQEVDLAMRIEAGLYAEHKLKENPDMDPQLKKELRWVIHDGRRAKNHLLEANLRLVVSLAKRYTGRGMLFLDLIQEGNLGLIRAVEKFDYSKGFKFST
;
A
#
# COMPACT_ATOMS: atom_id res chain seq x y z
N MET A 1 -10.80 -1.08 -28.89
CA MET A 1 -9.62 -1.21 -28.02
C MET A 1 -10.15 -1.14 -26.61
N THR A 2 -10.08 -2.23 -25.86
CA THR A 2 -10.73 -2.39 -24.55
C THR A 2 -10.00 -1.58 -23.48
N ASN A 3 -10.76 -0.74 -22.78
CA ASN A 3 -10.32 0.00 -21.59
C ASN A 3 -9.95 -1.01 -20.49
N ASN A 4 -8.67 -1.06 -20.12
CA ASN A 4 -8.13 -1.87 -19.02
C ASN A 4 -7.56 -0.96 -17.92
N ASP A 5 -8.22 0.16 -17.63
CA ASP A 5 -7.80 1.13 -16.60
C ASP A 5 -8.38 0.82 -15.20
N GLU A 6 -8.94 -0.38 -14.97
CA GLU A 6 -9.54 -0.79 -13.69
C GLU A 6 -8.61 -1.60 -12.76
N ASP A 7 -7.33 -1.83 -13.08
CA ASP A 7 -6.45 -2.75 -12.33
C ASP A 7 -5.17 -2.11 -11.74
N ASP A 8 -5.18 -0.80 -11.49
CA ASP A 8 -4.02 -0.05 -10.96
C ASP A 8 -4.14 0.33 -9.48
N ALA A 9 -5.11 -0.25 -8.78
CA ALA A 9 -4.98 -0.42 -7.33
C ALA A 9 -3.81 -1.39 -7.11
N PRO A 10 -2.91 -1.18 -6.13
CA PRO A 10 -1.98 -2.22 -5.78
C PRO A 10 -2.81 -3.43 -5.38
N ALA A 11 -2.82 -4.44 -6.24
CA ALA A 11 -3.34 -5.74 -5.90
C ALA A 11 -2.43 -6.20 -4.76
N VAL A 12 -2.85 -5.93 -3.53
CA VAL A 12 -2.48 -6.76 -2.39
C VAL A 12 -3.01 -8.12 -2.80
N ARG A 13 -2.19 -8.85 -3.57
CA ARG A 13 -2.44 -10.23 -3.96
C ARG A 13 -2.34 -10.98 -2.65
N VAL A 14 -3.46 -11.01 -1.96
CA VAL A 14 -3.74 -11.97 -0.91
C VAL A 14 -3.58 -13.28 -1.63
N VAL A 15 -2.42 -13.90 -1.43
CA VAL A 15 -2.05 -15.11 -2.15
C VAL A 15 -3.12 -16.12 -1.80
N THR A 16 -3.99 -16.43 -2.77
CA THR A 16 -4.93 -17.54 -2.63
C THR A 16 -4.05 -18.76 -2.36
N PRO A 17 -4.19 -19.45 -1.20
CA PRO A 17 -3.17 -20.37 -0.74
C PRO A 17 -2.96 -21.51 -1.72
N GLY A 18 -1.83 -21.50 -2.41
CA GLY A 18 -1.32 -22.65 -3.14
C GLY A 18 -0.53 -23.52 -2.18
N ALA A 19 -1.10 -24.68 -1.81
CA ALA A 19 -0.39 -25.86 -1.31
C ALA A 19 0.46 -25.74 -0.02
N THR A 20 -0.07 -25.14 1.05
CA THR A 20 0.34 -25.51 2.43
C THR A 20 -0.89 -25.67 3.35
N ALA A 21 -0.71 -26.38 4.47
CA ALA A 21 -1.79 -26.75 5.39
C ALA A 21 -2.32 -25.61 6.29
N ASP A 22 -1.75 -24.40 6.23
CA ASP A 22 -2.13 -23.28 7.11
C ASP A 22 -1.94 -21.91 6.42
N PRO A 23 -3.00 -21.38 5.77
CA PRO A 23 -2.99 -20.08 5.10
C PRO A 23 -2.56 -18.90 5.98
N VAL A 24 -2.85 -18.97 7.28
CA VAL A 24 -2.50 -17.90 8.23
C VAL A 24 -0.99 -17.89 8.45
N LYS A 25 -0.36 -19.06 8.62
CA LYS A 25 1.09 -19.14 8.78
C LYS A 25 1.84 -18.62 7.56
N ASP A 26 1.37 -18.94 6.36
CA ASP A 26 1.98 -18.44 5.12
C ASP A 26 1.91 -16.92 5.03
N TYR A 27 0.74 -16.34 5.32
CA TYR A 27 0.56 -14.89 5.36
C TYR A 27 1.49 -14.22 6.39
N LEU A 28 1.54 -14.74 7.62
CA LEU A 28 2.43 -14.22 8.67
C LEU A 28 3.91 -14.29 8.26
N LYS A 29 4.31 -15.37 7.59
CA LYS A 29 5.67 -15.54 7.06
C LYS A 29 5.98 -14.53 5.96
N GLN A 30 5.02 -14.21 5.09
CA GLN A 30 5.20 -13.23 4.02
C GLN A 30 5.38 -11.81 4.59
N ILE A 31 4.48 -11.36 5.45
CA ILE A 31 4.55 -10.00 6.02
C ILE A 31 5.75 -9.82 6.97
N GLY A 32 6.29 -10.92 7.51
CA GLY A 32 7.48 -10.90 8.36
C GLY A 32 8.79 -10.65 7.61
N LYS A 33 8.80 -10.71 6.26
CA LYS A 33 9.98 -10.46 5.44
C LYS A 33 10.30 -8.97 5.27
N VAL A 34 9.32 -8.10 5.45
CA VAL A 34 9.47 -6.66 5.24
C VAL A 34 9.88 -6.01 6.56
N ALA A 35 10.90 -5.17 6.48
CA ALA A 35 11.43 -4.45 7.64
C ALA A 35 10.42 -3.41 8.14
N LEU A 36 10.44 -3.15 9.45
CA LEU A 36 9.67 -2.05 10.02
C LEU A 36 10.33 -0.72 9.66
N LEU A 37 9.50 0.29 9.41
CA LEU A 37 9.96 1.63 9.09
C LEU A 37 10.22 2.43 10.37
N ASN A 38 11.21 3.32 10.30
CA ASN A 38 11.34 4.42 11.24
C ASN A 38 10.56 5.65 10.74
N ALA A 39 10.45 6.70 11.57
CA ALA A 39 9.68 7.89 11.23
C ALA A 39 10.22 8.63 9.99
N GLU A 40 11.54 8.69 9.81
CA GLU A 40 12.15 9.35 8.64
C GLU A 40 11.83 8.59 7.34
N GLN A 41 11.83 7.26 7.40
CA GLN A 41 11.45 6.41 6.26
C GLN A 41 9.96 6.53 5.94
N GLU A 42 9.09 6.66 6.95
CA GLU A 42 7.67 6.94 6.73
C GLU A 42 7.46 8.26 5.98
N VAL A 43 8.21 9.30 6.36
CA VAL A 43 8.19 10.60 5.68
C VAL A 43 8.70 10.50 4.24
N ASP A 44 9.84 9.84 3.99
CA ASP A 44 10.39 9.65 2.64
C ASP A 44 9.38 8.97 1.71
N LEU A 45 8.76 7.88 2.18
CA LEU A 45 7.77 7.15 1.39
C LEU A 45 6.54 8.01 1.13
N ALA A 46 6.05 8.74 2.12
CA ALA A 46 4.90 9.65 1.95
C ALA A 46 5.17 10.72 0.88
N MET A 47 6.34 11.35 0.90
CA MET A 47 6.75 12.35 -0.10
C MET A 47 6.79 11.75 -1.52
N ARG A 48 7.32 10.54 -1.67
CA ARG A 48 7.38 9.85 -2.97
C ARG A 48 5.99 9.48 -3.48
N ILE A 49 5.09 9.06 -2.59
CA ILE A 49 3.68 8.80 -2.93
C ILE A 49 3.01 10.07 -3.47
N GLU A 50 3.14 11.19 -2.76
CA GLU A 50 2.56 12.47 -3.19
C GLU A 50 3.14 12.96 -4.53
N ALA A 51 4.47 12.85 -4.71
CA ALA A 51 5.11 13.19 -5.98
C ALA A 51 4.57 12.35 -7.14
N GLY A 52 4.38 11.04 -6.92
CA GLY A 52 3.77 10.13 -7.89
C GLY A 52 2.34 10.52 -8.27
N LEU A 53 1.51 10.84 -7.28
CA LEU A 53 0.12 11.27 -7.50
C LEU A 53 0.04 12.61 -8.25
N TYR A 54 0.91 13.55 -7.91
CA TYR A 54 0.99 14.83 -8.60
C TYR A 54 1.48 14.67 -10.05
N ALA A 55 2.46 13.79 -10.28
CA ALA A 55 2.91 13.45 -11.63
C ALA A 55 1.80 12.80 -12.47
N GLU A 56 0.98 11.93 -11.86
CA GLU A 56 -0.17 11.32 -12.51
C GLU A 56 -1.23 12.37 -12.88
N HIS A 57 -1.53 13.30 -11.96
CA HIS A 57 -2.45 14.41 -12.22
C HIS A 57 -1.98 15.27 -13.41
N LYS A 58 -0.71 15.70 -13.40
CA LYS A 58 -0.11 16.46 -14.50
C LYS A 58 -0.22 15.74 -15.85
N LEU A 59 0.01 14.42 -15.86
CA LEU A 59 -0.06 13.61 -17.06
C LEU A 59 -1.48 13.52 -17.62
N LYS A 60 -2.49 13.47 -16.73
CA LYS A 60 -3.92 13.46 -17.11
C LYS A 60 -4.41 14.81 -17.63
N GLU A 61 -3.95 15.91 -17.04
CA GLU A 61 -4.36 17.27 -17.45
C GLU A 61 -3.79 17.69 -18.81
N ASN A 62 -2.58 17.24 -19.15
CA ASN A 62 -1.91 17.62 -20.40
C ASN A 62 -1.30 16.39 -21.11
N PRO A 63 -2.12 15.58 -21.82
CA PRO A 63 -1.65 14.35 -22.45
C PRO A 63 -0.67 14.56 -23.62
N ASP A 64 -0.69 15.75 -24.22
CA ASP A 64 0.10 16.15 -25.39
C ASP A 64 1.41 16.88 -25.03
N MET A 65 1.81 16.84 -23.75
CA MET A 65 3.09 17.38 -23.30
C MET A 65 4.29 16.72 -23.98
N ASP A 66 5.44 17.39 -23.86
CA ASP A 66 6.72 16.93 -24.39
C ASP A 66 6.99 15.43 -24.08
N PRO A 67 7.36 14.60 -25.08
CA PRO A 67 7.55 13.16 -24.89
C PRO A 67 8.61 12.78 -23.84
N GLN A 68 9.66 13.60 -23.68
CA GLN A 68 10.70 13.38 -22.69
C GLN A 68 10.16 13.65 -21.28
N LEU A 69 9.46 14.77 -21.08
CA LEU A 69 8.76 15.06 -19.82
C LEU A 69 7.74 13.96 -19.48
N LYS A 70 6.99 13.47 -20.47
CA LYS A 70 6.04 12.37 -20.29
C LYS A 70 6.70 11.10 -19.75
N LYS A 71 7.92 10.80 -20.22
CA LYS A 71 8.71 9.65 -19.75
C LYS A 71 9.20 9.84 -18.32
N GLU A 72 9.62 11.04 -17.96
CA GLU A 72 10.05 11.39 -16.61
C GLU A 72 8.90 11.29 -15.61
N LEU A 73 7.73 11.84 -15.93
CA LEU A 73 6.53 11.72 -15.07
C LEU A 73 6.13 10.25 -14.85
N ARG A 74 6.17 9.41 -15.90
CA ARG A 74 5.90 7.97 -15.74
C ARG A 74 6.86 7.29 -14.76
N TRP A 75 8.12 7.70 -14.72
CA TRP A 75 9.07 7.17 -13.75
C TRP A 75 8.69 7.57 -12.31
N VAL A 76 8.31 8.83 -12.10
CA VAL A 76 7.87 9.35 -10.79
C VAL A 76 6.58 8.66 -10.33
N ILE A 77 5.62 8.44 -11.23
CA ILE A 77 4.38 7.69 -10.94
C ILE A 77 4.72 6.27 -10.46
N HIS A 78 5.64 5.58 -11.16
CA HIS A 78 6.05 4.23 -10.79
C HIS A 78 6.78 4.19 -9.44
N ASP A 79 7.63 5.18 -9.17
CA ASP A 79 8.30 5.30 -7.87
C ASP A 79 7.31 5.54 -6.73
N GLY A 80 6.33 6.42 -6.92
CA GLY A 80 5.26 6.67 -5.94
C GLY A 80 4.41 5.44 -5.65
N ARG A 81 4.10 4.62 -6.68
CA ARG A 81 3.40 3.33 -6.48
C ARG A 81 4.24 2.33 -5.70
N ARG A 82 5.54 2.25 -5.98
CA ARG A 82 6.47 1.42 -5.19
C ARG A 82 6.55 1.89 -3.75
N ALA A 83 6.58 3.20 -3.51
CA ALA A 83 6.58 3.76 -2.18
C ALA A 83 5.27 3.44 -1.42
N LYS A 84 4.11 3.56 -2.08
CA LYS A 84 2.80 3.15 -1.53
C LYS A 84 2.82 1.68 -1.11
N ASN A 85 3.29 0.79 -1.97
CA ASN A 85 3.37 -0.64 -1.66
C ASN A 85 4.29 -0.92 -0.49
N HIS A 86 5.47 -0.27 -0.44
CA HIS A 86 6.41 -0.45 0.64
C HIS A 86 5.84 0.02 1.99
N LEU A 87 5.17 1.19 2.00
CA LEU A 87 4.52 1.72 3.21
C LEU A 87 3.40 0.79 3.70
N LEU A 88 2.60 0.23 2.79
CA LEU A 88 1.56 -0.76 3.13
C LEU A 88 2.18 -2.03 3.71
N GLU A 89 3.15 -2.62 3.01
CA GLU A 89 3.79 -3.88 3.39
C GLU A 89 4.46 -3.81 4.77
N ALA A 90 5.16 -2.72 5.05
CA ALA A 90 5.80 -2.50 6.36
C ALA A 90 4.79 -2.41 7.52
N ASN A 91 3.54 -2.05 7.23
CA ASN A 91 2.47 -1.86 8.21
C ASN A 91 1.47 -3.04 8.29
N LEU A 92 1.60 -4.09 7.46
CA LEU A 92 0.72 -5.27 7.55
C LEU A 92 0.79 -5.97 8.92
N ARG A 93 1.92 -5.88 9.62
CA ARG A 93 2.09 -6.42 10.97
C ARG A 93 1.22 -5.71 12.00
N LEU A 94 0.99 -4.40 11.83
CA LEU A 94 0.09 -3.63 12.69
C LEU A 94 -1.35 -4.14 12.53
N VAL A 95 -1.80 -4.36 11.30
CA VAL A 95 -3.14 -4.91 11.01
C VAL A 95 -3.37 -6.23 11.73
N VAL A 96 -2.41 -7.17 11.61
CA VAL A 96 -2.48 -8.45 12.31
C VAL A 96 -2.55 -8.26 13.83
N SER A 97 -1.76 -7.35 14.40
CA SER A 97 -1.76 -7.10 15.85
C SER A 97 -3.10 -6.55 16.36
N LEU A 98 -3.79 -5.73 15.56
CA LEU A 98 -5.10 -5.18 15.87
C LEU A 98 -6.19 -6.24 15.69
N ALA A 99 -6.19 -6.96 14.57
CA ALA A 99 -7.16 -8.01 14.23
C ALA A 99 -7.19 -9.13 15.29
N LYS A 100 -6.05 -9.49 15.88
CA LYS A 100 -5.97 -10.49 16.97
C LYS A 100 -6.94 -10.19 18.13
N ARG A 101 -7.17 -8.91 18.45
CA ARG A 101 -8.07 -8.48 19.53
C ARG A 101 -9.55 -8.72 19.25
N TYR A 102 -9.90 -9.04 18.00
CA TYR A 102 -11.27 -9.25 17.54
C TYR A 102 -11.58 -10.71 17.18
N THR A 103 -10.61 -11.62 17.37
CA THR A 103 -10.81 -13.05 17.16
C THR A 103 -11.82 -13.64 18.15
N GLY A 104 -12.51 -14.72 17.76
CA GLY A 104 -13.52 -15.38 18.60
C GLY A 104 -14.88 -14.66 18.68
N ARG A 105 -15.10 -13.60 17.88
CA ARG A 105 -16.35 -12.82 17.84
C ARG A 105 -17.24 -13.13 16.63
N GLY A 106 -17.13 -14.33 16.06
CA GLY A 106 -17.97 -14.78 14.94
C GLY A 106 -17.47 -14.48 13.54
N MET A 107 -16.26 -13.92 13.38
CA MET A 107 -15.59 -13.71 12.09
C MET A 107 -14.26 -14.47 12.04
N LEU A 108 -13.90 -15.00 10.88
CA LEU A 108 -12.62 -15.68 10.69
C LEU A 108 -11.47 -14.69 10.83
N PHE A 109 -10.32 -15.17 11.31
CA PHE A 109 -9.16 -14.30 11.54
C PHE A 109 -8.62 -13.67 10.24
N LEU A 110 -8.66 -14.41 9.13
CA LEU A 110 -8.27 -13.89 7.82
C LEU A 110 -9.21 -12.76 7.39
N ASP A 111 -10.52 -12.90 7.56
CA ASP A 111 -11.48 -11.85 7.20
C ASP A 111 -11.23 -10.57 8.00
N LEU A 112 -10.94 -10.68 9.30
CA LEU A 112 -10.55 -9.52 10.13
C LEU A 112 -9.27 -8.84 9.63
N ILE A 113 -8.29 -9.62 9.16
CA ILE A 113 -7.06 -9.09 8.57
C ILE A 113 -7.39 -8.37 7.25
N GLN A 114 -8.26 -8.94 6.43
CA GLN A 114 -8.65 -8.35 5.15
C GLN A 114 -9.33 -7.00 5.34
N GLU A 115 -10.30 -6.91 6.25
CA GLU A 115 -10.95 -5.65 6.62
C GLU A 115 -9.94 -4.63 7.18
N GLY A 116 -9.01 -5.10 8.02
CA GLY A 116 -7.94 -4.24 8.54
C GLY A 116 -6.99 -3.74 7.46
N ASN A 117 -6.69 -4.55 6.44
CA ASN A 117 -5.87 -4.16 5.29
C ASN A 117 -6.57 -3.09 4.43
N LEU A 118 -7.90 -3.17 4.26
CA LEU A 118 -8.68 -2.11 3.62
C LEU A 118 -8.63 -0.80 4.42
N GLY A 119 -8.71 -0.89 5.75
CA GLY A 119 -8.51 0.25 6.64
C GLY A 119 -7.12 0.87 6.50
N LEU A 120 -6.09 0.03 6.42
CA LEU A 120 -4.70 0.45 6.22
C LEU A 120 -4.50 1.21 4.90
N ILE A 121 -5.07 0.72 3.80
CA ILE A 121 -4.99 1.38 2.49
C ILE A 121 -5.56 2.80 2.57
N ARG A 122 -6.74 2.96 3.17
CA ARG A 122 -7.38 4.26 3.37
C ARG A 122 -6.58 5.17 4.31
N ALA A 123 -5.89 4.60 5.30
CA ALA A 123 -5.03 5.36 6.20
C ALA A 123 -3.80 5.90 5.46
N VAL A 124 -3.17 5.09 4.60
CA VAL A 124 -2.05 5.55 3.74
C VAL A 124 -2.47 6.66 2.80
N GLU A 125 -3.66 6.59 2.22
CA GLU A 125 -4.19 7.63 1.31
C GLU A 125 -4.48 8.97 2.00
N LYS A 126 -4.69 8.95 3.33
CA LYS A 126 -5.00 10.13 4.14
C LYS A 126 -3.84 10.56 5.05
N PHE A 127 -2.72 9.86 4.98
CA PHE A 127 -1.60 10.11 5.87
C PHE A 127 -0.98 11.46 5.54
N ASP A 128 -0.82 12.28 6.57
CA ASP A 128 -0.29 13.63 6.48
C ASP A 128 1.02 13.69 7.27
N TYR A 129 2.12 13.50 6.57
CA TYR A 129 3.46 13.45 7.16
C TYR A 129 3.90 14.81 7.72
N SER A 130 3.28 15.92 7.28
CA SER A 130 3.63 17.27 7.74
C SER A 130 3.27 17.53 9.20
N LYS A 131 2.35 16.73 9.76
CA LYS A 131 1.92 16.82 11.15
C LYS A 131 2.93 16.26 12.16
N GLY A 132 3.97 15.56 11.70
CA GLY A 132 5.03 15.04 12.56
C GLY A 132 4.63 13.85 13.44
N PHE A 133 3.45 13.26 13.22
CA PHE A 133 3.03 12.03 13.89
C PHE A 133 3.52 10.80 13.11
N LYS A 134 3.85 9.72 13.84
CA LYS A 134 4.14 8.43 13.22
C LYS A 134 2.88 7.86 12.58
N PHE A 135 3.03 7.14 11.49
CA PHE A 135 1.92 6.51 10.77
C PHE A 135 1.06 5.58 11.66
N SER A 136 1.71 4.90 12.61
CA SER A 136 1.07 3.91 13.50
C SER A 136 0.34 4.48 14.72
N THR A 137 0.29 5.81 14.86
CA THR A 137 -0.37 6.50 15.99
C THR A 137 -1.89 6.41 15.86
#